data_AF-A0A529JVX8-F1
#
_entry.id   AF-A0A529JVX8-F1
#
_cell.length_a   1.000
_cell.length_b   1.000
_cell.length_c   1.000
_cell.angle_alpha   90.00
_cell.angle_beta   90.00
_cell.angle_gamma   90.00
#
_symmetry.space_group_name_H-M   'P 1'
#
loop_
_entity.id
_entity.type
_entity.pdbx_description
1 polymer ?
#
loop_
_entity_poly.entity_id
_entity_poly.type
_entity_poly.pdbx_seq_one_letter_code
_entity_poly.pdbx_strand_id
1 'polypeptide(L)'
;SGRKPPTDADARIPPGQYLEQGFPVLSAGPTPRVRTEDWSFTLKHGPRPIKKWNWTEFNALPLTKMTRDIHCVTAWTKFDTAWQGVLVDDILADAGIEPLSPFTLALSFDGYTTNVPTKDLTAGKAMVALLYEGKPITPDHGGPARLLVPHLYFWKS
;
A
#
# COMPACT_ATOMS: atom_id res chain seq x y z
N SER A 1 10.23 41.29 -1.16
CA SER A 1 9.30 40.27 -0.66
C SER A 1 10.11 39.17 0.00
N GLY A 2 10.16 39.14 1.34
CA GLY A 2 10.99 38.20 2.10
C GLY A 2 10.31 36.85 2.18
N ARG A 3 10.93 35.82 1.60
CA ARG A 3 10.46 34.44 1.74
C ARG A 3 10.72 34.01 3.19
N LYS A 4 9.64 33.70 3.93
CA LYS A 4 9.72 33.10 5.26
C LYS A 4 10.57 31.81 5.16
N PRO A 5 11.49 31.55 6.10
CA PRO A 5 12.26 30.31 6.09
C PRO A 5 11.29 29.12 6.09
N PRO A 6 11.54 28.07 5.30
CA PRO A 6 10.73 26.87 5.36
C PRO A 6 10.79 26.31 6.79
N THR A 7 9.63 25.95 7.32
CA THR A 7 9.54 25.15 8.55
C THR A 7 10.01 23.73 8.27
N ASP A 8 10.35 22.94 9.31
CA ASP A 8 10.68 21.51 9.13
C ASP A 8 9.56 20.73 8.43
N ALA A 9 8.31 21.18 8.57
CA ALA A 9 7.16 20.66 7.83
C ALA A 9 7.28 20.96 6.33
N ASP A 10 7.70 22.16 5.93
CA ASP A 10 7.85 22.55 4.53
C ASP A 10 8.96 21.77 3.82
N ALA A 11 9.97 21.30 4.56
CA ALA A 11 11.05 20.47 3.99
C ALA A 11 10.61 19.04 3.63
N ARG A 12 9.57 18.51 4.28
CA ARG A 12 9.00 17.18 4.03
C ARG A 12 7.98 17.17 2.89
N ILE A 13 7.43 18.33 2.52
CA ILE A 13 6.44 18.45 1.43
C ILE A 13 7.20 18.52 0.09
N PRO A 14 6.97 17.59 -0.86
CA PRO A 14 7.56 17.69 -2.18
C PRO A 14 7.12 18.99 -2.90
N PRO A 15 7.97 19.57 -3.77
CA PRO A 15 7.64 20.80 -4.48
C PRO A 15 6.28 20.73 -5.20
N GLY A 16 5.44 21.74 -4.98
CA GLY A 16 4.12 21.85 -5.61
C GLY A 16 2.99 21.07 -4.93
N GLN A 17 3.24 20.46 -3.76
CA GLN A 17 2.19 19.84 -2.96
C GLN A 17 1.77 20.72 -1.76
N TYR A 18 0.60 20.43 -1.20
CA TYR A 18 0.12 21.00 0.07
C TYR A 18 -0.12 19.91 1.12
N LEU A 19 -0.09 20.30 2.39
CA LEU A 19 -0.39 19.40 3.50
C LEU A 19 -1.90 19.17 3.60
N GLU A 20 -2.30 17.90 3.62
CA GLU A 20 -3.68 17.44 3.78
C GLU A 20 -3.90 16.83 5.16
N GLN A 21 -4.93 17.30 5.86
CA GLN A 21 -5.29 16.85 7.21
C GLN A 21 -6.32 15.71 7.16
N GLY A 22 -7.12 15.63 6.11
CA GLY A 22 -8.04 14.53 5.83
C GLY A 22 -7.35 13.31 5.22
N PHE A 23 -8.15 12.39 4.68
CA PHE A 23 -7.69 11.33 3.80
C PHE A 23 -8.58 11.32 2.54
N PRO A 24 -8.18 12.02 1.47
CA PRO A 24 -9.01 12.13 0.27
C PRO A 24 -9.28 10.77 -0.36
N VAL A 25 -10.53 10.53 -0.76
CA VAL A 25 -10.92 9.37 -1.56
C VAL A 25 -10.78 9.73 -3.03
N LEU A 26 -9.94 8.98 -3.74
CA LEU A 26 -9.77 9.08 -5.19
C LEU A 26 -10.10 7.70 -5.77
N SER A 27 -11.28 7.55 -6.36
CA SER A 27 -11.70 6.30 -6.99
C SER A 27 -11.79 6.47 -8.51
N ALA A 28 -11.30 5.46 -9.25
CA ALA A 28 -11.47 5.39 -10.70
C ALA A 28 -12.86 4.86 -11.11
N GLY A 29 -13.58 4.25 -10.16
CA GLY A 29 -14.89 3.62 -10.37
C GLY A 29 -15.67 3.48 -9.05
N PRO A 30 -16.78 2.71 -9.05
CA PRO A 30 -17.56 2.48 -7.83
C PRO A 30 -16.75 1.71 -6.79
N THR A 31 -16.88 2.07 -5.51
CA THR A 31 -16.17 1.40 -4.42
C THR A 31 -16.55 -0.09 -4.34
N PRO A 32 -15.62 -1.02 -4.56
CA PRO A 32 -15.91 -2.44 -4.41
C PRO A 32 -16.15 -2.77 -2.93
N ARG A 33 -17.22 -3.51 -2.64
CA ARG A 33 -17.44 -4.10 -1.31
C ARG A 33 -17.02 -5.56 -1.33
N VAL A 34 -15.77 -5.83 -0.94
CA VAL A 34 -15.26 -7.19 -0.85
C VAL A 34 -15.62 -7.76 0.52
N ARG A 35 -16.44 -8.83 0.55
CA ARG A 35 -16.69 -9.58 1.78
C ARG A 35 -15.46 -10.42 2.10
N THR A 36 -15.04 -10.45 3.36
CA THR A 36 -13.84 -11.20 3.78
C THR A 36 -13.97 -12.70 3.56
N GLU A 37 -15.19 -13.25 3.57
CA GLU A 37 -15.49 -14.65 3.23
C GLU A 37 -15.16 -15.02 1.77
N ASP A 38 -15.23 -14.06 0.85
CA ASP A 38 -14.90 -14.24 -0.56
C ASP A 38 -13.47 -13.79 -0.90
N TRP A 39 -12.78 -13.17 0.07
CA TRP A 39 -11.48 -12.56 -0.16
C TRP A 39 -10.38 -13.62 -0.25
N SER A 40 -9.47 -13.42 -1.20
CA SER A 40 -8.22 -14.17 -1.24
C SER A 40 -7.07 -13.36 -1.82
N PHE A 41 -5.86 -13.66 -1.37
CA PHE A 41 -4.62 -13.14 -1.94
C PHE A 41 -3.89 -14.28 -2.63
N THR A 42 -3.39 -14.05 -3.85
CA THR A 42 -2.68 -15.09 -4.62
C THR A 42 -1.35 -14.54 -5.12
N LEU A 43 -0.27 -15.21 -4.73
CA LEU A 43 1.06 -14.98 -5.28
C LEU A 43 1.27 -15.87 -6.50
N LYS A 44 1.76 -15.29 -7.61
CA LYS A 44 1.97 -16.00 -8.88
C LYS A 44 3.37 -15.75 -9.43
N HIS A 45 3.87 -16.69 -10.23
CA HIS A 45 4.96 -16.45 -11.18
C HIS A 45 4.41 -16.64 -12.59
N GLY A 46 4.24 -15.53 -13.31
CA GLY A 46 3.48 -15.52 -14.56
C GLY A 46 2.06 -16.03 -14.33
N PRO A 47 1.54 -16.97 -15.14
CA PRO A 47 0.20 -17.53 -14.95
C PRO A 47 0.11 -18.53 -13.79
N ARG A 48 1.24 -19.03 -13.29
CA ARG A 48 1.28 -20.13 -12.31
C ARG A 48 1.09 -19.62 -10.87
N PRO A 49 0.06 -20.06 -10.13
CA PRO A 49 -0.05 -19.77 -8.71
C PRO A 49 1.06 -20.47 -7.93
N ILE A 50 1.68 -19.74 -7.00
CA ILE A 50 2.67 -20.25 -6.05
C ILE A 50 1.96 -20.59 -4.74
N LYS A 51 1.22 -19.61 -4.19
CA LYS A 51 0.47 -19.75 -2.96
C LYS A 51 -0.76 -18.85 -2.97
N LYS A 52 -1.80 -19.28 -2.27
CA LYS A 52 -3.05 -18.56 -2.09
C LYS A 52 -3.41 -18.59 -0.62
N TRP A 53 -3.85 -17.46 -0.10
CA TRP A 53 -4.36 -17.31 1.26
C TRP A 53 -5.80 -16.85 1.20
N ASN A 54 -6.66 -17.44 2.03
CA ASN A 54 -7.94 -16.84 2.39
C ASN A 54 -7.74 -15.74 3.44
N TRP A 55 -8.81 -15.03 3.81
CA TRP A 55 -8.73 -13.94 4.77
C TRP A 55 -8.13 -14.33 6.12
N THR A 56 -8.56 -15.45 6.69
CA THR A 56 -8.08 -15.95 8.00
C THR A 56 -6.60 -16.31 7.93
N GLU A 57 -6.18 -17.04 6.90
CA GLU A 57 -4.77 -17.43 6.69
C GLU A 57 -3.87 -16.21 6.51
N PHE A 58 -4.30 -15.21 5.74
CA PHE A 58 -3.51 -14.01 5.52
C PHE A 58 -3.37 -13.16 6.78
N ASN A 59 -4.42 -13.09 7.60
CA ASN A 59 -4.37 -12.39 8.89
C ASN A 59 -3.57 -13.13 9.97
N ALA A 60 -3.20 -14.40 9.72
CA ALA A 60 -2.31 -15.16 10.60
C ALA A 60 -0.82 -14.93 10.28
N LEU A 61 -0.49 -14.28 9.16
CA LEU A 61 0.87 -13.86 8.83
C LEU A 61 1.37 -12.75 9.79
N PRO A 62 2.70 -12.55 9.91
CA PRO A 62 3.24 -11.47 10.73
C PRO A 62 2.65 -10.10 10.36
N LEU A 63 2.11 -9.40 11.36
CA LEU A 63 1.57 -8.04 11.20
C LEU A 63 2.60 -7.00 11.67
N THR A 64 3.11 -6.23 10.72
CA THR A 64 4.10 -5.18 10.95
C THR A 64 3.44 -3.81 10.96
N LYS A 65 3.87 -2.94 11.90
CA LYS A 65 3.49 -1.52 11.93
C LYS A 65 4.47 -0.68 11.14
N MET A 66 3.97 0.28 10.38
CA MET A 66 4.77 1.21 9.57
C MET A 66 4.18 2.61 9.63
N THR A 67 4.97 3.59 10.07
CA THR A 67 4.59 5.00 10.04
C THR A 67 5.38 5.71 8.95
N ARG A 68 4.68 6.31 7.99
CA ARG A 68 5.30 6.97 6.82
C ARG A 68 4.50 8.18 6.37
N ASP A 69 5.16 9.07 5.66
CA ASP A 69 4.50 10.11 4.88
C ASP A 69 3.99 9.49 3.59
N ILE A 70 2.85 9.97 3.10
CA ILE A 70 2.32 9.61 1.79
C ILE A 70 2.16 10.86 0.94
N HIS A 71 2.53 10.74 -0.33
CA HIS A 71 2.50 11.84 -1.29
C HIS A 71 1.67 11.43 -2.49
N CYS A 72 0.65 12.22 -2.84
CA CYS A 72 -0.21 11.94 -3.98
C CYS A 72 0.22 12.74 -5.20
N VAL A 73 0.05 12.14 -6.38
CA VAL A 73 0.29 12.83 -7.66
C VAL A 73 -0.69 14.00 -7.88
N THR A 74 -1.85 13.99 -7.20
CA THR A 74 -2.82 15.10 -7.21
C THR A 74 -2.49 16.20 -6.21
N ALA A 75 -1.19 16.42 -5.96
CA ALA A 75 -0.61 17.54 -5.22
C ALA A 75 -0.91 17.63 -3.72
N TRP A 76 -1.21 16.52 -3.03
CA TRP A 76 -1.35 16.52 -1.57
C TRP A 76 -0.40 15.56 -0.86
N THR A 77 0.08 15.96 0.32
CA THR A 77 0.93 15.18 1.22
C THR A 77 0.22 14.97 2.55
N LYS A 78 0.33 13.78 3.13
CA LYS A 78 -0.12 13.50 4.50
C LYS A 78 1.03 12.91 5.31
N PHE A 79 1.28 13.49 6.48
CA PHE A 79 2.37 13.10 7.36
C PHE A 79 2.00 12.00 8.34
N ASP A 80 3.02 11.25 8.75
CA ASP A 80 3.01 10.37 9.93
C ASP A 80 1.85 9.37 9.93
N THR A 81 1.46 8.90 8.74
CA THR A 81 0.36 7.94 8.60
C THR A 81 0.73 6.58 9.17
N ALA A 82 -0.07 6.08 10.11
CA ALA A 82 0.19 4.82 10.79
C ALA A 82 -0.54 3.66 10.11
N TRP A 83 0.22 2.73 9.54
CA TRP A 83 -0.27 1.55 8.85
C TRP A 83 0.09 0.27 9.59
N GLN A 84 -0.74 -0.76 9.41
CA GLN A 84 -0.42 -2.11 9.86
C GLN A 84 -0.88 -3.13 8.83
N GLY A 85 -0.03 -4.12 8.55
CA GLY A 85 -0.29 -5.14 7.55
C GLY A 85 0.84 -6.15 7.44
N VAL A 86 0.81 -6.97 6.39
CA VAL A 86 1.81 -8.00 6.14
C VAL A 86 2.85 -7.45 5.17
N LEU A 87 4.15 -7.50 5.53
CA LEU A 87 5.21 -7.06 4.61
C LEU A 87 5.25 -7.95 3.38
N VAL A 88 5.67 -7.40 2.24
CA VAL A 88 5.91 -8.23 1.04
C VAL A 88 6.98 -9.28 1.31
N ASP A 89 7.99 -8.96 2.14
CA ASP A 89 9.02 -9.90 2.58
C ASP A 89 8.42 -11.09 3.35
N ASP A 90 7.45 -10.85 4.23
CA ASP A 90 6.77 -11.91 5.01
C ASP A 90 5.91 -12.81 4.10
N ILE A 91 5.27 -12.22 3.07
CA ILE A 91 4.48 -12.98 2.08
C ILE A 91 5.39 -13.91 1.27
N LEU A 92 6.56 -13.42 0.85
CA LEU A 92 7.55 -14.20 0.10
C LEU A 92 8.15 -15.32 0.97
N ALA A 93 8.50 -14.99 2.21
CA ALA A 93 9.03 -15.95 3.19
C ALA A 93 8.03 -17.06 3.50
N ASP A 94 6.76 -16.73 3.75
CA ASP A 94 5.70 -17.71 3.99
C ASP A 94 5.39 -18.58 2.75
N ALA A 95 5.61 -18.05 1.55
CA ALA A 95 5.56 -18.82 0.30
C ALA A 95 6.83 -19.66 0.04
N GLY A 96 7.89 -19.48 0.82
CA GLY A 96 9.16 -20.19 0.67
C GLY A 96 9.93 -19.82 -0.59
N ILE A 97 9.79 -18.58 -1.07
CA ILE A 97 10.47 -18.10 -2.29
C ILE A 97 11.20 -16.79 -2.06
N GLU A 98 12.24 -16.58 -2.86
CA GLU A 98 12.83 -15.27 -3.09
C GLU A 98 12.16 -14.58 -4.30
N PRO A 99 12.30 -13.25 -4.45
CA PRO A 99 11.75 -12.57 -5.62
C PRO A 99 12.35 -13.10 -6.93
N LEU A 100 11.48 -13.54 -7.84
CA LEU A 100 11.87 -14.25 -9.07
C LEU A 100 12.10 -13.32 -10.28
N SER A 101 11.79 -12.04 -10.15
CA SER A 101 11.80 -11.06 -11.24
C SER A 101 12.17 -9.68 -10.69
N PRO A 102 12.79 -8.80 -11.51
CA PRO A 102 13.05 -7.41 -11.14
C PRO A 102 11.77 -6.55 -11.04
N PHE A 103 10.64 -7.04 -11.56
CA PHE A 103 9.34 -6.37 -11.51
C PHE A 103 8.23 -7.29 -11.01
N THR A 104 7.30 -6.71 -10.26
CA THR A 104 6.10 -7.35 -9.74
C THR A 104 4.87 -6.64 -10.28
N LEU A 105 3.90 -7.42 -10.75
CA LEU A 105 2.57 -6.93 -11.12
C LEU A 105 1.66 -7.04 -9.89
N ALA A 106 1.14 -5.92 -9.41
CA ALA A 106 0.07 -5.90 -8.42
C ALA A 106 -1.28 -5.86 -9.15
N LEU A 107 -2.20 -6.74 -8.77
CA LEU A 107 -3.57 -6.77 -9.29
C LEU A 107 -4.54 -6.56 -8.13
N SER A 108 -5.44 -5.59 -8.28
CA SER A 108 -6.52 -5.34 -7.33
C SER A 108 -7.80 -6.06 -7.74
N PHE A 109 -8.77 -6.08 -6.82
CA PHE A 109 -10.05 -6.74 -7.01
C PHE A 109 -10.88 -6.17 -8.17
N ASP A 110 -10.82 -4.86 -8.39
CA ASP A 110 -11.53 -4.15 -9.46
C ASP A 110 -10.85 -4.25 -10.84
N GLY A 111 -9.78 -5.05 -10.95
CA GLY A 111 -9.04 -5.26 -12.18
C GLY A 111 -8.00 -4.19 -12.48
N TYR A 112 -7.79 -3.21 -11.60
CA TYR A 112 -6.66 -2.31 -11.71
C TYR A 112 -5.34 -3.08 -11.54
N THR A 113 -4.34 -2.72 -12.35
CA THR A 113 -3.02 -3.34 -12.27
C THR A 113 -1.92 -2.30 -12.34
N THR A 114 -0.83 -2.56 -11.62
CA THR A 114 0.36 -1.70 -11.67
C THR A 114 1.63 -2.52 -11.60
N ASN A 115 2.63 -2.11 -12.38
CA ASN A 115 3.97 -2.68 -12.33
C ASN A 115 4.83 -1.86 -11.37
N VAL A 116 5.44 -2.57 -10.42
CA VAL A 116 6.33 -1.99 -9.42
C VAL A 116 7.67 -2.72 -9.48
N PRO A 117 8.81 -2.00 -9.49
CA PRO A 117 10.11 -2.65 -9.32
C PRO A 117 10.13 -3.44 -8.01
N THR A 118 10.55 -4.69 -8.05
CA THR A 118 10.50 -5.58 -6.88
C THR A 118 11.40 -5.09 -5.74
N LYS A 119 12.47 -4.34 -6.06
CA LYS A 119 13.34 -3.65 -5.08
C LYS A 119 12.63 -2.55 -4.27
N ASP A 120 11.48 -2.09 -4.75
CA ASP A 120 10.63 -1.10 -4.07
C ASP A 120 9.56 -1.80 -3.21
N LEU A 121 9.35 -3.10 -3.39
CA LEU A 121 8.40 -3.85 -2.56
C LEU A 121 9.09 -4.58 -1.40
N THR A 122 10.33 -5.00 -1.60
CA THR A 122 11.11 -5.81 -0.66
C THR A 122 11.96 -4.96 0.29
N ALA A 123 12.65 -5.62 1.22
CA ALA A 123 13.48 -5.02 2.26
C ALA A 123 12.70 -4.08 3.19
N GLY A 124 11.48 -4.47 3.57
CA GLY A 124 10.63 -3.75 4.53
C GLY A 124 10.05 -2.45 3.97
N LYS A 125 10.02 -2.28 2.65
CA LYS A 125 9.56 -1.05 1.99
C LYS A 125 8.08 -1.03 1.70
N ALA A 126 7.45 -2.19 1.51
CA ALA A 126 6.03 -2.27 1.19
C ALA A 126 5.30 -3.34 2.01
N MET A 127 3.98 -3.17 2.09
CA MET A 127 3.09 -4.12 2.74
C MET A 127 1.76 -4.22 2.02
N VAL A 128 1.04 -5.30 2.28
CA VAL A 128 -0.42 -5.33 2.13
C VAL A 128 -1.00 -4.86 3.45
N ALA A 129 -1.37 -3.58 3.51
CA ALA A 129 -1.96 -2.93 4.66
C ALA A 129 -3.41 -3.40 4.88
N LEU A 130 -3.75 -3.64 6.14
CA LEU A 130 -5.07 -4.07 6.61
C LEU A 130 -5.71 -3.02 7.54
N LEU A 131 -4.88 -2.29 8.29
CA LEU A 131 -5.30 -1.22 9.18
C LEU A 131 -4.60 0.10 8.84
N TYR A 132 -5.34 1.18 9.07
CA TYR A 132 -4.90 2.56 9.00
C TYR A 132 -5.36 3.29 10.28
N GLU A 133 -4.44 3.96 10.98
CA GLU A 133 -4.70 4.65 12.26
C GLU A 133 -5.37 3.72 13.29
N GLY A 134 -4.91 2.46 13.36
CA GLY A 134 -5.41 1.44 14.29
C GLY A 134 -6.82 0.90 13.98
N LYS A 135 -7.41 1.27 12.83
CA LYS A 135 -8.75 0.84 12.41
C LYS A 135 -8.67 0.06 11.09
N PRO A 136 -9.60 -0.87 10.82
CA PRO A 136 -9.69 -1.51 9.50
C PRO A 136 -9.82 -0.47 8.39
N ILE A 137 -9.11 -0.69 7.28
CA ILE A 137 -9.19 0.19 6.10
C ILE A 137 -10.62 0.11 5.55
N THR A 138 -11.25 1.27 5.36
CA THR A 138 -12.59 1.34 4.79
C THR A 138 -12.57 0.99 3.30
N PRO A 139 -13.67 0.47 2.72
CA PRO A 139 -13.73 0.15 1.30
C PRO A 139 -13.31 1.32 0.39
N ASP A 140 -13.71 2.56 0.72
CA ASP A 140 -13.36 3.77 -0.05
C ASP A 140 -11.85 4.05 -0.09
N HIS A 141 -11.09 3.48 0.84
CA HIS A 141 -9.63 3.58 0.89
C HIS A 141 -8.92 2.31 0.42
N GLY A 142 -9.62 1.39 -0.25
CA GLY A 142 -9.06 0.12 -0.74
C GLY A 142 -9.17 -1.03 0.26
N GLY A 143 -10.06 -0.91 1.26
CA GLY A 143 -10.35 -2.00 2.18
C GLY A 143 -10.93 -3.23 1.46
N PRO A 144 -10.78 -4.43 2.03
CA PRO A 144 -10.22 -4.71 3.35
C PRO A 144 -8.67 -4.84 3.37
N ALA A 145 -8.02 -4.79 2.20
CA ALA A 145 -6.58 -4.94 2.07
C ALA A 145 -6.04 -4.10 0.91
N ARG A 146 -4.99 -3.32 1.15
CA ARG A 146 -4.41 -2.37 0.20
C ARG A 146 -2.90 -2.54 0.08
N LEU A 147 -2.36 -2.47 -1.13
CA LEU A 147 -0.91 -2.37 -1.30
C LEU A 147 -0.44 -1.01 -0.78
N LEU A 148 0.64 -0.96 -0.02
CA LEU A 148 1.24 0.28 0.46
C LEU A 148 2.71 0.30 0.05
N VAL A 149 3.08 1.27 -0.80
CA VAL A 149 4.46 1.57 -1.24
C VAL A 149 4.73 3.06 -0.98
N PRO A 150 5.03 3.45 0.27
CA PRO A 150 4.93 4.83 0.73
C PRO A 150 6.00 5.76 0.14
N HIS A 151 7.14 5.23 -0.33
CA HIS A 151 8.19 6.03 -0.97
C HIS A 151 7.94 6.28 -2.47
N LEU A 152 6.86 5.72 -3.03
CA LEU A 152 6.38 6.05 -4.37
C LEU A 152 5.12 6.92 -4.27
N TYR A 153 4.73 7.58 -5.36
CA TYR A 153 3.46 8.31 -5.38
C TYR A 153 2.28 7.38 -5.09
N PHE A 154 1.36 7.85 -4.26
CA PHE A 154 0.33 7.03 -3.60
C PHE A 154 -0.66 6.34 -4.55
N TRP A 155 -0.70 6.71 -5.84
CA TRP A 155 -1.46 5.98 -6.85
C TRP A 155 -0.87 4.58 -7.16
N LYS A 156 0.39 4.33 -6.81
CA LYS A 156 1.05 3.01 -6.90
C LYS A 156 0.70 2.08 -5.73
N SER A 157 -0.03 2.59 -4.74
CA SER A 157 -0.48 1.91 -3.53
C SER A 157 -1.96 1.60 -3.62
#